data_AF-A0A3D1TQQ3-F1
#
_entry.id   AF-A0A3D1TQQ3-F1
#
_cell.length_a   1.000
_cell.length_b   1.000
_cell.length_c   1.000
_cell.angle_alpha   90.00
_cell.angle_beta   90.00
_cell.angle_gamma   90.00
#
_symmetry.space_group_name_H-M   'P 1'
#
loop_
_entity.id
_entity.type
_entity.pdbx_description
1 polymer ?
#
loop_
_entity_poly.entity_id
_entity_poly.type
_entity_poly.pdbx_seq_one_letter_code
_entity_poly.pdbx_strand_id
1 'polypeptide(L)'
;IDHGLTFHQQPKLRTVLWHFSGDPITAQDLEALQSLRDELRNPRRREAGDLRRLISTVEWRALVLRVERLVSSERFPDPRYKAVPYRW
;
A
#
# COMPACT_ATOMS: atom_id res chain seq x y z
N ILE A 1 -0.69 17.74 4.90
CA ILE A 1 -0.91 16.31 5.30
C ILE A 1 0.47 15.71 5.59
N ASP A 2 0.60 14.97 6.67
CA ASP A 2 1.87 14.33 7.09
C ASP A 2 2.22 13.15 6.15
N HIS A 3 3.41 13.18 5.53
CA HIS A 3 3.93 12.13 4.66
C HIS A 3 5.10 11.35 5.30
N GLY A 4 5.48 11.65 6.55
CA GLY A 4 6.65 11.06 7.23
C GLY A 4 6.57 9.55 7.48
N LEU A 5 5.41 8.94 7.25
CA LEU A 5 5.19 7.49 7.33
C LEU A 5 4.98 6.82 5.95
N THR A 6 5.09 7.58 4.86
CA THR A 6 4.98 7.02 3.51
C THR A 6 6.20 6.13 3.25
N PHE A 7 5.98 4.93 2.70
CA PHE A 7 6.99 3.89 2.41
C PHE A 7 7.56 3.11 3.60
N HIS A 8 7.23 3.47 4.84
CA HIS A 8 7.71 2.80 6.06
C HIS A 8 7.65 1.26 5.96
N GLN A 9 8.76 0.56 6.18
CA GLN A 9 8.86 -0.89 6.01
C GLN A 9 7.76 -1.66 6.76
N GLN A 10 7.49 -1.28 8.01
CA GLN A 10 6.42 -1.89 8.82
C GLN A 10 5.02 -1.45 8.34
N PRO A 11 4.03 -2.34 8.39
CA PRO A 11 2.65 -2.03 8.02
C PRO A 11 2.00 -1.13 9.07
N LYS A 12 2.09 0.19 8.87
CA LYS A 12 1.41 1.19 9.69
C LYS A 12 0.13 1.64 8.98
N LEU A 13 -0.99 0.98 9.29
CA LEU A 13 -2.28 1.31 8.69
C LEU A 13 -2.85 2.58 9.31
N ARG A 14 -3.13 3.60 8.49
CA ARG A 14 -3.79 4.83 8.96
C ARG A 14 -5.19 4.51 9.43
N THR A 15 -5.60 5.09 10.56
CA THR A 15 -6.90 4.87 11.20
C THR A 15 -8.09 5.20 10.30
N VAL A 16 -7.96 6.18 9.39
CA VAL A 16 -9.01 6.49 8.40
C VAL A 16 -9.35 5.28 7.51
N LEU A 17 -8.35 4.44 7.19
CA LEU A 17 -8.57 3.25 6.36
C LEU A 17 -9.31 2.15 7.12
N TRP A 18 -9.44 2.25 8.45
CA TRP A 18 -10.13 1.25 9.25
C TRP A 18 -11.64 1.29 9.04
N HIS A 19 -12.18 2.42 8.58
CA HIS A 19 -13.60 2.52 8.22
C HIS A 19 -13.95 1.64 7.01
N PHE A 20 -12.94 1.25 6.23
CA PHE A 20 -13.05 0.39 5.06
C PHE A 20 -12.48 -1.01 5.31
N SER A 21 -12.10 -1.34 6.55
CA SER A 21 -11.40 -2.58 6.88
C SER A 21 -12.17 -3.82 6.40
N GLY A 22 -11.56 -4.61 5.51
CA GLY A 22 -12.18 -5.82 4.96
C GLY A 22 -13.18 -5.57 3.83
N ASP A 23 -13.55 -4.32 3.55
CA ASP A 23 -14.42 -3.97 2.43
C ASP A 23 -13.72 -4.24 1.09
N PRO A 24 -14.49 -4.57 0.03
CA PRO A 24 -13.94 -4.68 -1.31
C PRO A 24 -13.36 -3.33 -1.75
N ILE A 25 -12.19 -3.39 -2.40
CA ILE A 25 -11.63 -2.25 -3.10
C ILE A 25 -12.50 -2.00 -4.34
N THR A 26 -12.75 -0.73 -4.67
CA THR A 26 -13.54 -0.39 -5.85
C THR A 26 -12.85 -0.91 -7.12
N ALA A 27 -13.61 -1.22 -8.16
CA ALA A 27 -13.04 -1.73 -9.42
C ALA A 27 -12.03 -0.73 -10.02
N GLN A 28 -12.32 0.57 -9.93
CA GLN A 28 -11.45 1.64 -10.40
C GLN A 28 -10.12 1.68 -9.62
N ASP A 29 -10.17 1.58 -8.28
CA ASP A 29 -8.97 1.57 -7.45
C ASP A 29 -8.16 0.28 -7.65
N LEU A 30 -8.84 -0.85 -7.88
CA LEU A 30 -8.19 -2.13 -8.17
C LEU A 30 -7.43 -2.09 -9.50
N GLU A 31 -8.02 -1.50 -10.55
CA GLU A 31 -7.36 -1.28 -11.83
C GLU A 31 -6.11 -0.41 -11.68
N ALA A 32 -6.21 0.68 -10.91
CA ALA A 32 -5.06 1.53 -10.60
C ALA A 32 -3.96 0.77 -9.85
N LEU A 33 -4.31 -0.10 -8.89
CA LEU A 33 -3.36 -0.94 -8.16
C LEU A 33 -2.70 -1.99 -9.06
N GLN A 34 -3.43 -2.56 -10.02
CA GLN A 34 -2.88 -3.49 -11.01
C GLN A 34 -1.89 -2.79 -11.94
N SER A 35 -2.22 -1.59 -12.42
CA SER A 35 -1.29 -0.77 -13.21
C SER A 35 -0.01 -0.45 -12.41
N LEU A 36 -0.17 0.00 -11.16
CA LEU A 36 0.96 0.29 -10.27
C LEU A 36 1.84 -0.94 -10.03
N ARG A 37 1.24 -2.13 -9.82
CA ARG A 37 1.98 -3.39 -9.66
C ARG A 37 2.87 -3.65 -10.87
N ASP A 38 2.33 -3.46 -12.07
CA ASP A 38 3.03 -3.75 -13.32
C ASP A 38 4.12 -2.70 -13.59
N GLU A 39 3.91 -1.45 -13.19
CA GLU A 39 4.94 -0.40 -13.20
C GLU A 39 6.09 -0.71 -12.24
N LEU A 40 5.79 -1.07 -10.99
CA LEU A 40 6.80 -1.40 -9.98
C LEU A 40 7.62 -2.65 -10.36
N ARG A 41 7.04 -3.58 -11.12
CA ARG A 41 7.75 -4.76 -11.65
C ARG A 41 8.63 -4.44 -12.85
N ASN A 42 8.42 -3.30 -13.52
CA ASN A 42 9.20 -2.88 -14.67
C ASN A 42 10.21 -1.78 -14.30
N PRO A 43 11.47 -2.13 -13.93
CA PRO A 43 12.48 -1.16 -13.53
C PRO A 43 12.94 -0.25 -14.68
N ARG A 44 12.49 -0.48 -15.92
CA ARG A 44 12.78 0.38 -17.07
C ARG A 44 11.86 1.59 -17.17
N ARG A 45 10.73 1.61 -16.43
CA ARG A 45 9.88 2.80 -16.35
C ARG A 45 10.57 3.87 -15.51
N ARG A 46 10.52 5.11 -15.99
CA ARG A 46 11.27 6.24 -15.44
C ARG A 46 10.87 6.51 -14.00
N GLU A 47 9.57 6.50 -13.73
CA GLU A 47 8.95 6.80 -12.45
C GLU A 47 9.32 5.76 -11.38
N ALA A 48 9.24 4.47 -11.73
CA ALA A 48 9.66 3.37 -10.86
C ALA A 48 11.17 3.41 -10.58
N GLY A 49 11.98 3.73 -11.59
CA GLY A 49 13.43 3.89 -11.46
C GLY A 49 13.82 5.07 -10.56
N ASP A 50 13.17 6.21 -10.73
CA ASP A 50 13.39 7.41 -9.90
C ASP A 50 12.97 7.16 -8.45
N LEU A 51 11.78 6.58 -8.21
CA LEU A 51 11.32 6.24 -6.87
C LEU A 51 12.29 5.26 -6.17
N ARG A 52 12.77 4.25 -6.89
CA ARG A 52 13.75 3.27 -6.36
C ARG A 52 15.08 3.90 -5.95
N ARG A 53 15.44 5.07 -6.49
CA ARG A 53 16.64 5.83 -6.08
C ARG A 53 16.39 6.71 -4.85
N LEU A 54 15.13 7.04 -4.56
CA LEU A 54 14.74 7.94 -3.46
C LEU A 54 14.40 7.20 -2.15
N ILE A 55 14.15 5.90 -2.21
CA ILE A 55 13.84 5.07 -1.03
C ILE A 55 14.82 3.91 -0.90
N SER A 56 14.95 3.37 0.32
CA SER A 56 15.80 2.22 0.57
C SER A 56 15.28 0.97 -0.13
N THR A 57 16.17 -0.01 -0.36
CA THR A 57 15.81 -1.31 -0.94
C THR A 57 14.75 -2.03 -0.10
N VAL A 58 14.77 -1.84 1.21
CA VAL A 58 13.84 -2.45 2.16
C VAL A 58 12.45 -1.84 2.02
N GLU A 59 12.35 -0.52 1.91
CA GLU A 59 11.09 0.19 1.67
C GLU A 59 10.50 -0.14 0.32
N TRP A 60 11.34 -0.25 -0.72
CA TRP A 60 10.93 -0.70 -2.05
C TRP A 60 10.29 -2.09 -2.02
N ARG A 61 10.94 -3.06 -1.39
CA ARG A 61 10.40 -4.41 -1.23
C ARG A 61 9.08 -4.40 -0.47
N ALA A 62 8.99 -3.62 0.60
CA ALA A 62 7.77 -3.49 1.39
C ALA A 62 6.62 -2.86 0.58
N LEU A 63 6.90 -1.88 -0.27
CA LEU A 63 5.93 -1.29 -1.19
C LEU A 63 5.39 -2.33 -2.18
N VAL A 64 6.28 -3.05 -2.88
CA VAL A 64 5.89 -4.09 -3.85
C VAL A 64 5.01 -5.14 -3.19
N LEU A 65 5.43 -5.67 -2.03
CA LEU A 65 4.67 -6.67 -1.28
C LEU A 65 3.29 -6.15 -0.84
N ARG A 66 3.17 -4.87 -0.47
CA ARG A 66 1.88 -4.28 -0.10
C ARG A 66 0.94 -4.18 -1.30
N VAL A 67 1.43 -3.72 -2.45
CA VAL A 67 0.63 -3.63 -3.68
C VAL A 67 0.18 -5.02 -4.13
N GLU A 68 1.09 -6.00 -4.14
CA GLU A 68 0.75 -7.39 -4.50
C GLU A 68 -0.33 -7.98 -3.59
N ARG A 69 -0.25 -7.74 -2.27
CA ARG A 69 -1.26 -8.19 -1.33
C ARG A 69 -2.62 -7.58 -1.61
N LEU A 70 -2.69 -6.26 -1.80
CA LEU A 70 -3.95 -5.56 -2.07
C LEU A 70 -4.61 -6.03 -3.37
N VAL A 71 -3.82 -6.24 -4.43
CA VAL A 71 -4.32 -6.79 -5.70
C VAL A 71 -4.79 -8.23 -5.52
N SER A 72 -4.11 -9.04 -4.71
CA SER A 72 -4.51 -10.44 -4.49
C SER A 72 -5.73 -10.60 -3.58
N SER A 73 -5.93 -9.71 -2.61
CA SER A 73 -7.04 -9.77 -1.66
C SER A 73 -8.28 -9.05 -2.17
N GLU A 74 -8.10 -8.09 -3.09
CA GLU A 74 -9.15 -7.20 -3.63
C GLU A 74 -9.94 -6.46 -2.53
N ARG A 75 -9.36 -6.39 -1.34
CA ARG A 75 -9.98 -5.91 -0.11
C ARG A 75 -9.00 -5.07 0.68
N PHE A 76 -9.54 -4.05 1.34
CA PHE A 76 -8.79 -3.23 2.27
C PHE A 76 -8.25 -4.08 3.43
N PRO A 77 -7.03 -3.77 3.91
CA PRO A 77 -6.36 -4.57 4.92
C PRO A 77 -7.06 -4.43 6.27
N ASP A 78 -7.27 -5.56 6.94
CA ASP A 78 -7.78 -5.60 8.31
C ASP A 78 -6.62 -5.43 9.31
N PRO A 79 -6.70 -4.48 10.26
CA PRO A 79 -5.79 -4.43 11.40
C PRO A 79 -6.03 -5.64 12.31
N ARG A 80 -5.46 -6.80 11.95
CA ARG A 80 -5.49 -8.05 12.75
C ARG A 80 -4.85 -7.92 14.15
N TYR A 81 -4.26 -6.78 14.48
CA TYR A 81 -3.74 -6.48 15.81
C TYR A 81 -4.72 -5.60 16.57
N LYS A 82 -5.36 -6.19 17.59
CA LYS A 82 -6.24 -5.56 18.57
C LYS A 82 -5.58 -4.36 19.26
N ALA A 83 -5.67 -3.20 18.66
CA ALA A 83 -5.53 -1.93 19.36
C ALA A 83 -6.37 -0.91 18.58
N VAL A 84 -7.68 -1.16 18.52
CA VAL A 84 -8.62 -0.18 17.99
C VAL A 84 -8.79 0.87 19.10
N PRO A 85 -8.34 2.15 18.98
CA PRO A 85 -8.83 3.19 19.86
C PRO A 85 -10.33 3.31 19.60
N TYR A 86 -11.11 3.30 20.68
CA TYR A 86 -12.57 3.24 20.68
C TYR A 86 -13.22 4.13 19.60
N ARG A 87 -14.25 3.59 18.94
CA ARG A 87 -15.22 4.38 18.17
C ARG A 87 -15.99 5.26 19.17
N TRP A 88 -15.76 6.57 19.15
CA TRP A 88 -16.74 7.55 19.58
C TRP A 88 -17.41 8.13 18.33
#